data_AF-A0A8T4TZL9-F1
#
_entry.id   AF-A0A8T4TZL9-F1
#
_cell.length_a   1.000
_cell.length_b   1.000
_cell.length_c   1.000
_cell.angle_alpha   90.00
_cell.angle_beta   90.00
_cell.angle_gamma   90.00
#
_symmetry.space_group_name_H-M   'P 1'
#
loop_
_entity.id
_entity.type
_entity.pdbx_description
1 polymer ?
#
loop_
_entity_poly.entity_id
_entity_poly.type
_entity_poly.pdbx_seq_one_letter_code
_entity_poly.pdbx_strand_id
1 'polypeptide(L)'
;MATMDKTEKITYIILVILAVAALGFTIYSAFFAGSGSAVNSQAGAVYVGSSAYNKAIAAENPADKCAVPEGYDEQSWKEHMSHHPDRYKGCL
;
A
#
# COMPACT_ATOMS: atom_id res chain seq x y z
N MET A 1 -25.88 50.58 12.45
CA MET A 1 -25.34 49.50 11.58
C MET A 1 -24.33 50.15 10.64
N ALA A 2 -23.05 49.83 10.78
CA ALA A 2 -22.03 50.35 9.87
C ALA A 2 -22.30 49.81 8.46
N THR A 3 -22.38 50.68 7.46
CA THR A 3 -22.54 50.27 6.07
C THR A 3 -21.16 50.05 5.49
N MET A 4 -20.88 48.80 5.14
CA MET A 4 -19.58 48.39 4.60
C MET A 4 -19.44 48.93 3.17
N ASP A 5 -18.32 49.57 2.86
CA ASP A 5 -18.09 50.15 1.53
C ASP A 5 -17.94 49.04 0.47
N LYS A 6 -18.07 49.37 -0.82
CA LYS A 6 -18.04 48.37 -1.90
C LYS A 6 -16.71 47.61 -1.95
N THR A 7 -15.61 48.27 -1.61
CA THR A 7 -14.24 47.73 -1.59
C THR A 7 -14.03 46.82 -0.38
N GLU A 8 -14.48 47.22 0.79
CA GLU A 8 -14.54 46.36 1.99
C GLU A 8 -15.41 45.12 1.75
N LYS A 9 -16.56 45.26 1.08
CA LYS A 9 -17.43 44.13 0.70
C LYS A 9 -16.72 43.12 -0.19
N ILE A 10 -16.04 43.59 -1.24
CA ILE A 10 -15.28 42.72 -2.14
C ILE A 10 -14.16 42.01 -1.38
N THR A 11 -13.43 42.74 -0.54
CA THR A 11 -12.34 42.19 0.28
C THR A 11 -12.84 41.14 1.26
N TYR A 12 -13.93 41.42 1.95
CA TYR A 12 -14.57 40.47 2.87
C TYR A 12 -15.04 39.20 2.16
N ILE A 13 -15.66 39.32 0.98
CA ILE A 13 -16.10 38.16 0.19
C ILE A 13 -14.91 37.28 -0.19
N ILE A 14 -13.80 37.87 -0.63
CA ILE A 14 -12.57 37.12 -0.98
C ILE A 14 -12.04 36.38 0.25
N LEU A 15 -11.96 37.03 1.42
CA LEU A 15 -11.50 36.41 2.66
C LEU A 15 -12.40 35.23 3.10
N VAL A 16 -13.72 35.38 2.97
CA VAL A 16 -14.67 34.30 3.27
C VAL A 16 -14.49 33.11 2.32
N ILE A 17 -14.31 33.35 1.02
CA ILE A 17 -14.07 32.29 0.04
C ILE A 17 -12.77 31.53 0.34
N LEU A 18 -11.69 32.25 0.66
CA LEU A 18 -10.41 31.63 1.02
C LEU A 18 -10.52 30.80 2.31
N ALA A 19 -11.24 31.29 3.32
CA ALA A 19 -11.47 30.56 4.55
C ALA A 19 -12.29 29.28 4.32
N VAL A 20 -13.34 29.33 3.51
CA VAL A 20 -14.15 28.15 3.16
C VAL A 20 -13.35 27.15 2.33
N ALA A 21 -12.52 27.61 1.39
CA ALA A 21 -11.65 26.73 0.59
C ALA A 21 -10.61 26.00 1.45
N ALA A 22 -9.99 26.69 2.42
CA ALA A 22 -9.04 26.08 3.34
C ALA A 22 -9.71 25.02 4.24
N LEU A 23 -10.91 25.30 4.76
CA LEU A 23 -11.68 24.36 5.56
C LEU A 23 -12.23 23.18 4.72
N GLY A 24 -12.61 23.41 3.47
CA GLY A 24 -13.02 22.35 2.55
C GLY A 24 -11.86 21.40 2.21
N PHE A 25 -10.65 21.94 2.02
CA PHE A 25 -9.46 21.13 1.71
C PHE A 25 -9.04 20.23 2.89
N THR A 26 -9.16 20.68 4.13
CA THR A 26 -8.87 19.86 5.31
C THR A 26 -9.88 18.73 5.50
N ILE A 27 -11.17 18.98 5.25
CA ILE A 27 -12.21 17.94 5.32
C ILE A 27 -12.08 16.95 4.16
N TYR A 28 -11.82 17.42 2.94
CA TYR A 28 -11.59 16.57 1.77
C TYR A 28 -10.39 15.62 1.99
N SER A 29 -9.28 16.14 2.51
CA SER A 29 -8.11 15.30 2.79
C SER A 29 -8.36 14.30 3.92
N ALA A 30 -9.12 14.63 4.96
CA ALA A 30 -9.49 13.67 6.00
C ALA A 30 -10.40 12.53 5.48
N PHE A 31 -11.32 12.82 4.56
CA PHE A 31 -12.21 11.81 3.97
C PHE A 31 -11.51 10.91 2.94
N PHE A 32 -10.61 11.46 2.12
CA PHE A 32 -9.84 10.67 1.13
C PHE A 32 -8.56 10.03 1.71
N ALA A 33 -8.01 10.54 2.81
CA ALA A 33 -6.99 9.83 3.59
C ALA A 33 -7.60 8.75 4.49
N GLY A 34 -8.90 8.85 4.82
CA GLY A 34 -9.64 7.90 5.65
C GLY A 34 -10.02 6.57 4.97
N SER A 35 -9.92 6.46 3.64
CA SER A 35 -10.01 5.17 2.94
C SER A 35 -8.72 4.35 3.03
N GLY A 36 -7.63 4.93 3.52
CA GLY A 36 -6.46 4.19 3.97
C GLY A 36 -6.62 3.85 5.44
N SER A 37 -7.39 2.79 5.74
CA SER A 37 -7.37 2.19 7.07
C SER A 37 -5.93 1.93 7.47
N ALA A 38 -5.41 2.71 8.41
CA ALA A 38 -4.17 2.41 9.10
C ALA A 38 -4.44 1.20 10.01
N VAL A 39 -4.53 0.01 9.40
CA VAL A 39 -4.24 -1.23 10.09
C VAL A 39 -2.78 -1.15 10.45
N ASN A 40 -2.52 -0.76 11.69
CA ASN A 40 -1.30 -1.11 12.39
C ASN A 40 -1.34 -2.63 12.64
N SER A 41 -1.10 -3.39 11.58
CA SER A 41 -0.61 -4.74 11.65
C SER A 41 0.75 -4.72 10.96
N GLN A 42 1.79 -4.87 11.78
CA GLN A 42 3.12 -5.33 11.46
C GLN A 42 3.29 -5.76 9.99
N ALA A 43 4.19 -5.06 9.29
CA ALA A 43 4.96 -5.57 8.15
C ALA A 43 4.30 -6.68 7.31
N GLY A 44 3.65 -6.33 6.20
CA GLY A 44 3.46 -7.30 5.12
C GLY A 44 2.14 -7.24 4.37
N ALA A 45 1.85 -6.13 3.67
CA ALA A 45 0.72 -6.12 2.74
C ALA A 45 0.90 -5.21 1.51
N VAL A 46 2.13 -4.85 1.12
CA VAL A 46 2.36 -4.06 -0.12
C VAL A 46 3.38 -4.67 -1.09
N TYR A 47 4.12 -5.73 -0.72
CA TYR A 47 5.00 -6.47 -1.65
C TYR A 47 5.05 -7.99 -1.39
N VAL A 48 3.95 -8.59 -0.92
CA VAL A 48 3.92 -10.00 -0.47
C VAL A 48 4.32 -10.98 -1.59
N GLY A 49 4.17 -10.62 -2.87
CA GLY A 49 4.63 -11.44 -3.99
C GLY A 49 6.13 -11.37 -4.29
N SER A 50 6.79 -10.23 -4.07
CA SER A 50 8.21 -10.06 -4.44
C SER A 50 9.16 -10.42 -3.32
N SER A 51 8.87 -10.03 -2.07
CA SER A 51 9.74 -10.33 -0.94
C SER A 51 9.71 -11.82 -0.55
N ALA A 52 8.54 -12.45 -0.60
CA ALA A 52 8.41 -13.88 -0.31
C ALA A 52 9.03 -14.75 -1.41
N TYR A 53 8.86 -14.36 -2.68
CA TYR A 53 9.52 -15.03 -3.81
C TYR A 53 11.04 -14.89 -3.73
N ASN A 54 11.58 -13.68 -3.53
CA ASN A 54 13.02 -13.48 -3.41
C ASN A 54 13.61 -14.23 -2.22
N LYS A 55 12.87 -14.34 -1.11
CA LYS A 55 13.26 -15.17 0.04
C LYS A 55 13.29 -16.66 -0.32
N ALA A 56 12.27 -17.16 -1.03
CA ALA A 56 12.21 -18.55 -1.48
C ALA A 56 13.37 -18.89 -2.42
N ILE A 57 13.66 -18.01 -3.38
CA ILE A 57 14.79 -18.16 -4.31
C ILE A 57 16.14 -18.10 -3.58
N ALA A 58 16.28 -17.27 -2.54
CA ALA A 58 17.50 -17.20 -1.73
C ALA A 58 17.69 -18.44 -0.85
N ALA A 59 16.60 -19.10 -0.43
CA ALA A 59 16.64 -20.32 0.37
C ALA A 59 16.83 -21.59 -0.48
N GLU A 60 16.49 -21.53 -1.77
CA GLU A 60 16.60 -22.65 -2.72
C GLU A 60 18.01 -23.24 -2.72
N ASN A 61 18.10 -24.57 -2.67
CA ASN A 61 19.37 -25.25 -2.84
C ASN A 61 19.82 -25.16 -4.31
N PRO A 62 20.95 -24.49 -4.62
CA PRO A 62 21.40 -24.29 -5.99
C PRO A 62 21.82 -25.59 -6.70
N ALA A 63 22.12 -26.66 -5.94
CA ALA A 63 22.45 -27.97 -6.49
C ALA A 63 21.20 -28.83 -6.76
N ASP A 64 20.10 -28.57 -6.06
CA ASP A 64 18.84 -29.29 -6.20
C ASP A 64 17.64 -28.38 -5.90
N LYS A 65 17.09 -27.79 -6.96
CA LYS A 65 15.92 -26.91 -6.88
C LYS A 65 14.63 -27.60 -6.40
N CYS A 66 14.59 -28.94 -6.38
CA CYS A 66 13.43 -29.70 -5.92
C CYS A 66 13.49 -29.98 -4.42
N ALA A 67 14.67 -29.87 -3.80
CA ALA A 67 14.85 -30.10 -2.38
C ALA A 67 14.13 -29.03 -1.55
N VAL A 68 13.47 -29.46 -0.48
CA VAL A 68 12.81 -28.56 0.48
C VAL A 68 13.89 -27.78 1.24
N PRO A 69 13.93 -26.44 1.14
CA PRO A 69 14.93 -25.63 1.82
C PRO A 69 14.65 -25.47 3.31
N GLU A 70 15.66 -25.10 4.09
CA GLU A 70 15.54 -24.91 5.54
C GLU A 70 14.49 -23.83 5.87
N GLY A 71 13.60 -24.13 6.82
CA GLY A 71 12.50 -23.25 7.20
C GLY A 71 11.25 -23.34 6.32
N TYR A 72 11.25 -24.23 5.33
CA TYR A 72 10.05 -24.63 4.59
C TYR A 72 9.65 -26.06 4.96
N ASP A 73 8.36 -26.35 4.91
CA ASP A 73 7.86 -27.71 4.95
C ASP A 73 7.58 -28.22 3.53
N GLU A 74 7.41 -29.53 3.39
CA GLU A 74 7.23 -30.16 2.08
C GLU A 74 5.97 -29.68 1.35
N GLN A 75 4.87 -29.42 2.06
CA GLN A 75 3.63 -28.99 1.46
C GLN A 75 3.73 -27.54 0.97
N SER A 76 4.27 -26.64 1.80
CA SER A 76 4.47 -25.23 1.42
C SER A 76 5.49 -25.08 0.29
N TRP A 77 6.52 -25.92 0.23
CA TRP A 77 7.46 -25.92 -0.89
C TRP A 77 6.84 -26.44 -2.18
N LYS A 78 6.05 -27.53 -2.12
CA LYS A 78 5.29 -28.02 -3.29
C LYS A 78 4.31 -26.98 -3.81
N GLU A 79 3.61 -26.29 -2.91
CA GLU A 79 2.72 -25.20 -3.28
C GLU A 79 3.51 -24.09 -4.00
N HIS A 80 4.61 -23.60 -3.40
CA HIS A 80 5.50 -22.61 -4.04
C HIS A 80 5.95 -23.04 -5.44
N MET A 81 6.43 -24.28 -5.59
CA MET A 81 6.88 -24.80 -6.88
C MET A 81 5.74 -24.87 -7.91
N SER A 82 4.50 -25.12 -7.48
CA SER A 82 3.33 -25.23 -8.37
C SER A 82 2.96 -23.89 -9.02
N HIS A 83 3.33 -22.77 -8.40
CA HIS A 83 3.17 -21.43 -8.98
C HIS A 83 4.21 -21.09 -10.07
N HIS A 84 5.31 -21.87 -10.16
CA HIS A 84 6.44 -21.62 -11.06
C HIS A 84 6.85 -22.89 -11.84
N PRO A 85 5.93 -23.48 -12.64
CA PRO A 85 6.15 -24.75 -13.33
C PRO A 85 7.24 -24.71 -14.41
N ASP A 86 7.55 -23.52 -14.93
CA ASP A 86 8.66 -23.27 -15.84
C ASP A 86 10.02 -23.49 -15.15
N ARG A 87 10.17 -23.02 -13.91
CA ARG A 87 11.39 -23.20 -13.10
C ARG A 87 11.50 -24.60 -12.54
N TYR A 88 10.42 -25.10 -11.94
CA TYR A 88 10.40 -26.37 -11.18
C TYR A 88 9.92 -27.56 -12.00
N LYS A 89 10.04 -27.49 -13.33
CA LYS A 89 9.72 -28.60 -14.21
C LYS A 89 10.47 -29.87 -13.78
N GLY A 90 9.72 -30.92 -13.42
CA GLY A 90 10.25 -32.20 -12.95
C GLY A 90 10.40 -32.34 -11.44
N CYS A 91 10.04 -31.33 -10.64
CA CYS A 91 10.02 -31.40 -9.18
C CYS A 91 8.65 -31.77 -8.58
N LEU A 92 7.59 -31.73 -9.39
CA LEU A 92 6.19 -32.01 -9.03
C LEU A 92 5.61 -33.10 -9.93
#